data_AF-A0A843EZR0-F1
#
_entry.id   AF-A0A843EZR0-F1
#
_cell.length_a   1.000
_cell.length_b   1.000
_cell.length_c   1.000
_cell.angle_alpha   90.00
_cell.angle_beta   90.00
_cell.angle_gamma   90.00
#
_symmetry.space_group_name_H-M   'P 1'
#
loop_
_entity.id
_entity.type
_entity.pdbx_description
1 polymer ?
#
loop_
_entity_poly.entity_id
_entity_poly.type
_entity_poly.pdbx_seq_one_letter_code
_entity_poly.pdbx_strand_id
1 'polypeptide(L)'
;MRVHSIQTKYGTVTEKNGWYYISSNEHGHRGKALHRVIYEDYHKCTLLPHANIHHRNFDKHDNRIENLQLLSASEHQKIHKAIYKPSEQHRQAISNGLKGRKLDIIHRINLRRSKRK
;
A
#
# COMPACT_ATOMS: atom_id res chain seq x y z
N MET A 1 -18.60 -3.67 21.30
CA MET A 1 -18.61 -3.98 19.84
C MET A 1 -18.30 -5.46 19.67
N ARG A 2 -19.20 -6.25 19.06
CA ARG A 2 -18.88 -7.64 18.70
C ARG A 2 -17.87 -7.59 17.56
N VAL A 3 -16.65 -8.01 17.83
CA VAL A 3 -15.66 -8.28 16.78
C VAL A 3 -16.18 -9.52 16.06
N HIS A 4 -16.68 -9.35 14.83
CA HIS A 4 -17.18 -10.48 14.05
C HIS A 4 -15.98 -11.34 13.67
N SER A 5 -15.82 -12.46 14.37
CA SER A 5 -14.82 -13.46 14.06
C SER A 5 -15.41 -14.45 13.05
N ILE A 6 -14.68 -14.71 11.97
CA ILE A 6 -15.07 -15.66 10.92
C ILE A 6 -14.15 -16.87 11.03
N GLN A 7 -14.72 -18.07 11.08
CA GLN A 7 -13.91 -19.30 11.01
C GLN A 7 -13.57 -19.63 9.56
N THR A 8 -12.31 -19.93 9.29
CA THR A 8 -11.81 -20.34 7.98
C THR A 8 -10.92 -21.58 8.13
N LYS A 9 -10.58 -22.23 7.01
CA LYS A 9 -9.62 -23.35 7.01
C LYS A 9 -8.19 -22.96 7.42
N TYR A 10 -7.89 -21.66 7.53
CA TYR A 10 -6.60 -21.13 7.97
C TYR A 10 -6.63 -20.66 9.44
N GLY A 11 -7.78 -20.82 10.11
CA GLY A 11 -8.01 -20.38 11.48
C GLY A 11 -9.10 -19.31 11.59
N THR A 12 -9.24 -18.78 12.79
CA THR A 12 -10.16 -17.67 13.09
C THR A 12 -9.63 -16.37 12.52
N VAL A 13 -10.52 -15.58 11.92
CA VAL A 13 -10.19 -14.31 11.26
C VAL A 13 -10.95 -13.18 11.92
N THR A 14 -10.28 -12.03 12.11
CA THR A 14 -10.90 -10.79 12.56
C THR A 14 -10.77 -9.70 11.51
N GLU A 15 -11.81 -8.88 11.39
CA GLU A 15 -11.82 -7.70 10.53
C GLU A 15 -11.22 -6.50 11.27
N LYS A 16 -10.36 -5.75 10.57
CA LYS A 16 -9.75 -4.51 11.04
C LYS A 16 -9.52 -3.56 9.87
N ASN A 17 -10.22 -2.43 9.86
CA ASN A 17 -10.09 -1.36 8.85
C ASN A 17 -10.32 -1.83 7.40
N GLY A 18 -11.26 -2.75 7.20
CA GLY A 18 -11.58 -3.36 5.90
C GLY A 18 -10.63 -4.48 5.50
N TRP A 19 -9.76 -4.94 6.40
CA TRP A 19 -8.83 -6.05 6.15
C TRP A 19 -9.11 -7.20 7.10
N TYR A 20 -9.01 -8.42 6.57
CA TYR A 20 -9.13 -9.64 7.35
C TYR A 20 -7.76 -10.15 7.77
N TYR A 21 -7.57 -10.41 9.06
CA TYR A 21 -6.34 -10.95 9.64
C TYR A 21 -6.60 -12.25 10.37
N ILE A 22 -5.69 -13.22 10.25
CA ILE A 22 -5.76 -14.45 11.05
C ILE A 22 -5.44 -14.10 12.51
N SER A 23 -6.37 -14.38 13.42
CA SER A 23 -6.21 -14.15 14.86
C SER A 23 -5.83 -15.42 15.62
N SER A 24 -6.19 -16.62 15.12
CA SER A 24 -5.83 -17.88 15.77
C SER A 24 -4.38 -18.30 15.47
N ASN A 25 -3.83 -19.15 16.33
CA ASN A 25 -2.46 -19.66 16.23
C ASN A 25 -2.39 -21.08 15.60
N GLU A 26 -3.52 -21.66 15.21
CA GLU A 26 -3.66 -23.08 14.86
C GLU A 26 -2.79 -23.52 13.68
N HIS A 27 -2.50 -22.61 12.75
CA HIS A 27 -1.73 -22.89 11.54
C HIS A 27 -0.47 -22.02 11.39
N GLY A 28 0.00 -21.38 12.46
CA GLY A 28 1.17 -20.50 12.41
C GLY A 28 0.99 -19.26 11.51
N HIS A 29 -0.26 -18.89 11.21
CA HIS A 29 -0.60 -17.74 10.35
C HIS A 29 -1.02 -16.50 11.14
N ARG A 30 -0.96 -16.53 12.46
CA ARG A 30 -1.39 -15.41 13.32
C ARG A 30 -0.76 -14.10 12.89
N GLY A 31 -1.60 -13.08 12.73
CA GLY A 31 -1.21 -11.73 12.30
C GLY A 31 -1.02 -11.57 10.79
N LYS A 32 -1.03 -12.66 10.00
CA LYS A 32 -1.01 -12.55 8.53
C LYS A 32 -2.38 -12.09 8.01
N ALA A 33 -2.36 -11.32 6.93
CA ALA A 33 -3.57 -10.94 6.22
C ALA A 33 -4.15 -12.14 5.45
N LEU A 34 -5.47 -12.33 5.52
CA LEU A 34 -6.16 -13.48 4.95
C LEU A 34 -5.91 -13.61 3.43
N HIS A 35 -6.00 -12.51 2.68
CA HIS A 35 -5.76 -12.53 1.22
C HIS A 35 -4.37 -13.06 0.86
N ARG A 36 -3.36 -12.78 1.69
CA ARG A 36 -1.98 -13.25 1.48
C ARG A 36 -1.91 -14.76 1.69
N VAL A 37 -2.53 -15.26 2.75
CA VAL A 37 -2.57 -16.69 3.06
C VAL A 37 -3.31 -17.48 1.96
N ILE A 38 -4.45 -16.95 1.47
CA ILE A 38 -5.19 -17.55 0.35
C ILE A 38 -4.31 -17.64 -0.90
N TYR A 39 -3.59 -16.56 -1.22
CA TYR A 39 -2.72 -16.53 -2.40
C TYR A 39 -1.54 -17.51 -2.28
N GLU A 40 -0.85 -17.51 -1.14
CA GLU A 40 0.26 -18.43 -0.83
C GLU A 40 -0.19 -19.90 -0.91
N ASP A 41 -1.35 -20.23 -0.35
CA ASP A 41 -1.91 -21.58 -0.38
C ASP A 41 -2.38 -22.01 -1.78
N TYR A 42 -2.99 -21.11 -2.57
CA TYR A 42 -3.43 -21.44 -3.92
C TYR A 42 -2.25 -21.72 -4.85
N HIS A 43 -1.22 -20.88 -4.81
CA HIS A 43 -0.03 -21.01 -5.66
C HIS A 43 1.05 -21.94 -5.08
N LYS A 44 0.83 -22.50 -3.88
CA LYS A 44 1.77 -23.36 -3.16
C LYS A 44 3.16 -22.73 -3.05
N CYS A 45 3.20 -21.44 -2.72
CA CYS A 45 4.44 -20.66 -2.62
C CYS A 45 4.42 -19.75 -1.39
N THR A 46 5.61 -19.32 -0.97
CA THR A 46 5.78 -18.30 0.06
C THR A 46 6.12 -16.98 -0.62
N LEU A 47 5.32 -15.94 -0.39
CA LEU A 47 5.59 -14.64 -0.99
C LEU A 47 6.73 -13.94 -0.26
N LEU A 48 7.55 -13.19 -1.02
CA LEU A 48 8.59 -12.35 -0.45
C LEU A 48 7.98 -11.23 0.42
N PRO A 49 8.71 -10.72 1.44
CA PRO A 49 8.19 -9.68 2.33
C PRO A 49 7.73 -8.41 1.60
N HIS A 50 8.35 -8.08 0.47
CA HIS A 50 8.06 -6.88 -0.33
C HIS A 50 7.05 -7.10 -1.46
N ALA A 51 6.54 -8.33 -1.61
CA ALA A 51 5.52 -8.64 -2.60
C ALA A 51 4.15 -8.16 -2.07
N ASN A 52 3.38 -7.48 -2.93
CA ASN A 52 2.08 -6.92 -2.57
C ASN A 52 0.97 -7.65 -3.32
N ILE A 53 -0.09 -8.01 -2.60
CA ILE A 53 -1.31 -8.52 -3.21
C ILE A 53 -2.28 -7.36 -3.38
N HIS A 54 -2.74 -7.19 -4.60
CA HIS A 54 -3.69 -6.16 -5.00
C HIS A 54 -5.05 -6.79 -5.31
N HIS A 55 -6.12 -6.16 -4.85
CA HIS A 55 -7.49 -6.50 -5.19
C HIS A 55 -7.87 -5.80 -6.50
N ARG A 56 -8.07 -6.56 -7.58
CA ARG A 56 -8.35 -6.04 -8.93
C ARG A 56 -9.61 -5.17 -8.98
N ASN A 57 -10.64 -5.54 -8.20
CA ASN A 57 -11.90 -4.81 -8.10
C ASN A 57 -11.90 -3.70 -7.02
N PHE A 58 -10.77 -3.47 -6.33
CA PHE A 58 -10.62 -2.51 -5.22
C PHE A 58 -11.48 -2.79 -3.97
N ASP A 59 -12.18 -3.93 -3.92
CA ASP A 59 -12.90 -4.38 -2.75
C ASP A 59 -11.99 -5.28 -1.89
N LYS A 60 -11.66 -4.78 -0.69
CA LYS A 60 -10.78 -5.47 0.27
C LYS A 60 -11.44 -6.69 0.92
N HIS A 61 -12.77 -6.80 0.83
CA HIS A 61 -13.52 -7.92 1.37
C HIS A 61 -13.59 -9.11 0.40
N ASP A 62 -13.40 -8.87 -0.90
CA ASP A 62 -13.42 -9.92 -1.92
C ASP A 62 -12.05 -10.61 -2.06
N ASN A 63 -11.86 -11.67 -1.28
CA ASN A 63 -10.61 -12.44 -1.23
C ASN A 63 -10.60 -13.66 -2.17
N ARG A 64 -11.49 -13.72 -3.15
CA ARG A 64 -11.47 -14.80 -4.15
C ARG A 64 -10.21 -14.71 -5.00
N ILE A 65 -9.61 -15.84 -5.34
CA ILE A 65 -8.28 -15.88 -5.97
C ILE A 65 -8.24 -15.13 -7.31
N GLU A 66 -9.33 -15.17 -8.08
CA GLU A 66 -9.47 -14.45 -9.35
C GLU A 66 -9.43 -12.92 -9.19
N ASN A 67 -9.77 -12.40 -8.01
CA ASN A 67 -9.73 -10.98 -7.68
C ASN A 67 -8.36 -10.54 -7.14
N LEU A 68 -7.46 -11.47 -6.82
CA LEU A 68 -6.15 -11.17 -6.28
C LEU A 68 -5.10 -11.09 -7.39
N GLN A 69 -4.15 -10.18 -7.25
CA GLN A 69 -3.04 -10.02 -8.17
C GLN A 69 -1.75 -9.73 -7.40
N LEU A 70 -0.72 -10.54 -7.63
CA LEU A 70 0.62 -10.27 -7.11
C LEU A 70 1.28 -9.17 -7.94
N LEU A 71 1.77 -8.14 -7.26
CA LEU A 71 2.48 -7.01 -7.85
C LEU A 71 3.75 -6.71 -7.06
N SER A 72 4.76 -6.17 -7.77
CA SER A 72 5.87 -5.50 -7.11
C SER A 72 5.39 -4.24 -6.39
N ALA A 73 6.15 -3.77 -5.39
CA ALA A 73 5.89 -2.50 -4.74
C ALA A 73 5.79 -1.32 -5.73
N SER A 74 6.61 -1.36 -6.79
CA SER A 74 6.62 -0.32 -7.83
C SER A 74 5.33 -0.31 -8.67
N GLU A 75 4.82 -1.48 -9.05
CA GLU A 75 3.60 -1.61 -9.84
C GLU A 75 2.38 -1.25 -9.00
N HIS A 76 2.34 -1.72 -7.76
CA HIS A 76 1.29 -1.36 -6.82
C HIS A 76 1.22 0.17 -6.63
N GLN A 77 2.36 0.84 -6.47
CA GLN A 77 2.39 2.31 -6.34
C GLN A 77 1.92 3.02 -7.63
N LYS A 78 2.25 2.50 -8.82
CA LYS A 78 1.78 3.07 -10.09
C LYS A 78 0.24 3.02 -10.19
N ILE A 79 -0.38 1.92 -9.79
CA ILE A 79 -1.84 1.78 -9.76
C ILE A 79 -2.46 2.82 -8.82
N HIS A 80 -1.95 2.92 -7.58
CA HIS A 80 -2.46 3.92 -6.62
C HIS A 80 -2.28 5.35 -7.11
N LYS A 81 -1.16 5.66 -7.79
CA LYS A 81 -0.95 6.98 -8.40
C LYS A 81 -1.92 7.27 -9.54
N ALA A 82 -2.27 6.27 -10.36
CA ALA A 82 -3.20 6.44 -11.47
C ALA A 82 -4.64 6.69 -10.99
N ILE A 83 -5.03 6.05 -9.89
CA ILE A 83 -6.37 6.17 -9.30
C ILE A 83 -6.48 7.44 -8.44
N TYR A 84 -5.42 7.77 -7.70
CA TYR A 84 -5.40 8.95 -6.85
C TYR A 84 -5.34 10.22 -7.69
N LYS A 85 -6.48 10.92 -7.81
CA LYS A 85 -6.54 12.29 -8.32
C LYS A 85 -6.39 13.26 -7.15
N PRO A 86 -5.22 13.91 -6.96
CA PRO A 86 -5.05 14.87 -5.89
C PRO A 86 -6.04 16.03 -6.03
N SER A 87 -6.58 16.47 -4.90
CA SER A 87 -7.42 17.67 -4.81
C SER A 87 -6.67 18.91 -5.29
N GLU A 88 -7.40 19.93 -5.71
CA GLU A 88 -6.79 21.19 -6.19
C GLU A 88 -5.90 21.86 -5.13
N GLN A 89 -6.33 21.83 -3.87
CA GLN A 89 -5.54 22.30 -2.73
C GLN A 89 -4.21 21.54 -2.59
N HIS A 90 -4.22 20.22 -2.77
CA HIS A 90 -3.00 19.40 -2.76
C HIS A 90 -2.09 19.76 -3.94
N ARG A 91 -2.65 20.02 -5.13
CA ARG A 91 -1.89 20.48 -6.31
C ARG A 91 -1.24 21.85 -6.07
N GLN A 92 -1.97 22.78 -5.46
CA GLN A 92 -1.44 24.10 -5.11
C GLN A 92 -0.32 24.01 -4.07
N ALA A 93 -0.47 23.18 -3.04
CA ALA A 93 0.58 22.94 -2.06
C ALA A 93 1.87 22.38 -2.69
N ILE A 94 1.75 21.38 -3.58
CA ILE A 94 2.91 20.85 -4.33
C ILE A 94 3.54 21.93 -5.22
N SER A 95 2.73 22.69 -5.96
CA SER A 95 3.22 23.77 -6.84
C SER A 95 4.00 24.84 -6.06
N ASN A 96 3.46 25.26 -4.91
CA ASN A 96 4.09 26.26 -4.05
C ASN A 96 5.41 25.76 -3.46
N GLY A 97 5.47 24.49 -3.04
CA GLY A 97 6.71 23.86 -2.57
C GLY A 97 7.81 23.79 -3.65
N LEU A 98 7.44 23.46 -4.89
CA LEU A 98 8.39 23.44 -6.02
C LEU A 98 8.93 24.84 -6.36
N LYS A 99 8.08 25.87 -6.32
CA LYS A 99 8.48 27.26 -6.53
C LYS A 99 9.46 27.74 -5.46
N GLY A 100 9.19 27.45 -4.19
CA GLY A 100 10.10 27.79 -3.08
C GLY A 100 11.47 27.14 -3.24
N ARG A 101 11.50 25.86 -3.66
CA ARG A 101 12.75 25.13 -3.92
C ARG A 101 13.54 25.70 -5.11
N LYS A 102 12.86 26.16 -6.17
CA LYS A 102 13.51 26.82 -7.33
C LYS A 102 14.15 28.16 -6.92
N LEU A 103 13.46 28.95 -6.10
CA LEU A 103 13.97 30.24 -5.59
C LEU A 103 15.21 30.04 -4.72
N ASP A 104 15.18 29.04 -3.83
CA ASP A 104 16.32 28.68 -2.98
C ASP A 104 17.53 28.22 -3.81
N ILE A 105 17.34 27.41 -4.86
CA ILE A 105 18.44 27.04 -5.78
C ILE A 105 19.06 28.28 -6.45
N ILE A 106 18.23 29.19 -6.96
CA ILE A 106 18.69 30.44 -7.60
C ILE A 106 19.48 31.29 -6.59
N HIS A 107 18.98 31.43 -5.36
CA HIS A 107 19.64 32.17 -4.30
C HIS A 107 21.02 31.56 -3.97
N ARG A 108 21.12 30.24 -3.83
CA ARG A 108 22.38 29.54 -3.60
C ARG A 108 23.39 29.70 -4.74
N ILE A 109 22.93 29.73 -5.99
CA ILE A 109 23.78 30.01 -7.17
C ILE A 109 24.34 31.43 -7.11
N ASN A 110 23.49 32.42 -6.81
CA ASN A 110 23.89 33.83 -6.75
C ASN A 110 24.88 34.10 -5.59
N LEU A 111 24.66 33.51 -4.42
CA LEU A 111 25.60 33.54 -3.29
C LEU A 111 26.99 33.01 -3.65
N ARG A 112 27.06 31.90 -4.39
CA ARG A 112 28.33 31.32 -4.86
C ARG A 112 29.05 32.22 -5.85
N ARG A 113 28.32 32.96 -6.69
CA ARG A 113 28.89 33.91 -7.65
C ARG A 113 29.41 35.18 -6.97
N SER A 114 28.75 35.66 -5.92
CA SER A 114 29.18 36.83 -5.15
C SER A 114 30.46 36.61 -4.34
N LYS A 115 30.73 35.37 -3.90
CA LYS A 115 31.93 35.02 -3.13
C LYS A 115 33.18 34.74 -3.98
N ARG A 116 33.08 34.88 -5.31
CA ARG A 116 34.18 34.69 -6.27
C ARG A 116 34.73 36.01 -6.83
N LYS A 117 34.24 37.15 -6.35
CA LYS A 117 34.83 38.47 -6.53
C LYS A 117 35.51 38.88 -5.24
#